data_AF-U5QK73-F1
#
_entry.id   AF-U5QK73-F1
#
_cell.length_a   1.000
_cell.length_b   1.000
_cell.length_c   1.000
_cell.angle_alpha   90.00
_cell.angle_beta   90.00
_cell.angle_gamma   90.00
#
_symmetry.space_group_name_H-M   'P 1'
#
loop_
_entity.id
_entity.type
_entity.pdbx_description
1 polymer ?
#
loop_
_entity_poly.entity_id
_entity_poly.type
_entity_poly.pdbx_seq_one_letter_code
_entity_poly.pdbx_strand_id
1 'polypeptide(L)' 'MVHLLEPTHGSRFRTLMDQFLPKWAFYRSELNRLPVRSEKWDNS' A
#
# COMPACT_ATOMS: atom_id res chain seq x y z
N MET A 1 4.38 8.73 5.84
CA MET A 1 4.76 8.46 7.26
C MET A 1 5.05 6.99 7.51
N VAL A 2 4.21 6.02 7.08
CA VAL A 2 4.55 4.58 7.19
C VAL A 2 5.69 4.19 6.23
N HIS A 3 5.74 4.76 5.01
CA HIS A 3 6.83 4.53 4.04
C HIS A 3 8.24 4.95 4.48
N LEU A 4 8.37 5.72 5.57
CA LEU A 4 9.66 6.11 6.14
C LEU A 4 10.22 5.06 7.12
N LEU A 5 9.36 4.16 7.62
CA LEU A 5 9.71 3.11 8.58
C LEU A 5 9.77 1.72 7.93
N GLU A 6 8.94 1.49 6.91
CA GLU A 6 9.08 0.36 5.99
C GLU A 6 9.09 0.88 4.55
N PRO A 7 10.24 0.81 3.85
CA PRO A 7 10.30 1.19 2.43
C PRO A 7 9.52 0.22 1.54
N THR A 8 9.23 -0.99 2.03
CA THR A 8 8.47 -2.02 1.31
C THR A 8 7.06 -2.15 1.86
N HIS A 9 6.11 -2.52 1.01
CA HIS A 9 4.72 -2.76 1.42
C HIS A 9 4.54 -4.16 2.01
N GLY A 10 5.37 -4.47 3.02
CA GLY A 10 5.49 -5.78 3.64
C GLY A 10 4.28 -6.19 4.48
N SER A 11 4.40 -7.32 5.17
CA SER A 11 3.33 -7.84 6.04
C SER A 11 2.95 -6.87 7.15
N ARG A 12 3.92 -6.15 7.74
CA ARG A 12 3.68 -5.17 8.80
C ARG A 12 2.93 -3.94 8.29
N PHE A 13 3.28 -3.42 7.12
CA PHE A 13 2.50 -2.37 6.44
C PHE A 13 1.03 -2.80 6.27
N ARG A 14 0.79 -4.01 5.76
CA ARG A 14 -0.57 -4.54 5.55
C ARG A 14 -1.36 -4.63 6.85
N THR A 15 -0.77 -5.14 7.92
CA THR A 15 -1.43 -5.22 9.24
C THR A 15 -1.84 -3.84 9.77
N LEU A 16 -1.01 -2.82 9.61
CA LEU A 16 -1.36 -1.45 10.00
C LEU A 16 -2.49 -0.90 9.13
N MET A 17 -2.44 -1.15 7.82
CA MET A 17 -3.50 -0.70 6.92
C MET A 17 -4.83 -1.43 7.19
N ASP A 18 -4.82 -2.71 7.58
CA ASP A 18 -6.02 -3.44 7.98
C ASP A 18 -6.67 -2.84 9.23
N GLN A 19 -5.87 -2.36 10.20
CA GLN A 19 -6.37 -1.76 11.44
C GLN A 19 -6.89 -0.33 11.26
N PHE A 20 -6.18 0.49 10.50
CA PHE A 20 -6.49 1.93 10.39
C PHE A 20 -7.30 2.29 9.14
N LEU A 21 -7.28 1.45 8.11
CA LEU A 21 -7.97 1.68 6.85
C LEU A 21 -8.46 0.37 6.22
N PRO A 22 -9.50 -0.29 6.76
CA PRO A 22 -9.95 -1.62 6.34
C PRO A 22 -10.33 -1.77 4.85
N LYS A 23 -10.47 -0.66 4.11
CA LYS A 23 -10.71 -0.63 2.65
C LYS A 23 -9.47 -0.26 1.82
N TRP A 24 -8.28 -0.28 2.41
CA TRP A 24 -7.05 0.15 1.75
C TRP A 24 -6.73 -0.64 0.47
N ALA A 25 -7.11 -1.92 0.41
CA ALA A 25 -6.93 -2.74 -0.78
C ALA A 25 -7.75 -2.22 -1.98
N PHE A 26 -8.97 -1.71 -1.75
CA PHE A 26 -9.80 -1.09 -2.78
C PHE A 26 -9.17 0.22 -3.27
N TYR A 27 -8.78 1.10 -2.34
CA TYR A 27 -8.10 2.35 -2.69
C TYR A 27 -6.78 2.10 -3.44
N ARG A 28 -6.02 1.07 -3.06
CA ARG A 28 -4.83 0.62 -3.80
C ARG A 28 -5.19 0.19 -5.22
N SER A 29 -6.25 -0.59 -5.42
CA SER A 29 -6.65 -1.02 -6.75
C SER A 29 -7.06 0.15 -7.64
N GLU A 30 -7.71 1.16 -7.07
CA GLU A 30 -8.08 2.38 -7.81
C GLU A 30 -6.85 3.24 -8.12
N LEU A 31 -5.94 3.43 -7.16
CA LEU A 31 -4.68 4.15 -7.40
C LEU A 31 -3.82 3.50 -8.48
N ASN A 32 -3.74 2.16 -8.49
CA ASN A 32 -3.00 1.42 -9.52
C ASN A 32 -3.65 1.46 -10.91
N ARG A 33 -4.93 1.84 -11.01
CA ARG A 33 -5.65 2.03 -12.28
C ARG A 33 -5.47 3.43 -12.86
N LEU A 34 -5.01 4.39 -12.07
CA LEU A 34 -4.75 5.74 -12.56
C LEU A 34 -3.49 5.74 -13.44
N PRO A 35 -3.47 6.51 -14.54
CA PRO A 35 -2.31 6.63 -15.42
C PRO A 35 -1.15 7.41 -14.77
N VAL A 36 -1.37 7.98 -13.58
CA VAL A 36 -0.30 8.56 -12.76
C VAL A 36 0.49 7.40 -12.17
N ARG A 37 1.76 7.26 -12.59
CA ARG A 37 2.74 6.22 -12.23
C ARG A 37 2.21 5.15 -11.24
N SER A 38 1.85 3.98 -11.75
CA SER A 38 1.68 2.80 -10.91
C SER A 38 3.02 2.48 -10.25
N GLU A 39 3.18 2.80 -8.96
CA GLU A 39 4.30 2.25 -8.19
C GLU A 39 4.20 0.72 -8.25
N LYS A 40 5.28 0.05 -8.63
CA LYS A 40 5.34 -1.42 -8.54
C LYS A 40 5.62 -1.76 -7.09
N TRP A 41 4.62 -2.29 -6.41
CA TRP A 41 4.72 -2.76 -5.03
C TRP A 41 5.57 -4.04 -5.06
N ASP A 42 6.86 -3.93 -4.78
CA ASP A 42 7.77 -5.07 -4.81
C ASP A 42 7.46 -6.00 -3.62
N ASN A 43 7.10 -7.25 -3.93
CA ASN A 43 6.84 -8.29 -2.94
C ASN A 43 8.14 -9.08 -2.74
N SER A 44 8.99 -8.64 -1.82
CA SER A 44 9.99 -9.53 -1.19
C SER A 44 9.43 -10.11 0.09
#